data_AF-A0A2U9S7W0-F1
#
_entry.id   AF-A0A2U9S7W0-F1
#
_cell.length_a   1.000
_cell.length_b   1.000
_cell.length_c   1.000
_cell.angle_alpha   90.00
_cell.angle_beta   90.00
_cell.angle_gamma   90.00
#
_symmetry.space_group_name_H-M   'P 1'
#
loop_
_entity.id
_entity.type
_entity.pdbx_description
1 polymer ?
#
loop_
_entity_poly.entity_id
_entity_poly.type
_entity_poly.pdbx_seq_one_letter_code
_entity_poly.pdbx_strand_id
1 'polypeptide(L)'
;MSAPTISAPNCAVHDSGMGSAPFQTSGASLDIEMIRLEADVAETSGPEEMLAVLDGRVRLVCPEEAHDLKAGQGVLIPADVPHRLEVQAPSLIYRVRAK
;
A
#
# COMPACT_ATOMS: atom_id res chain seq x y z
N MET A 1 42.21 9.08 26.66
CA MET A 1 40.80 8.67 26.80
C MET A 1 40.17 8.77 25.43
N SER A 2 39.87 7.65 24.78
CA SER A 2 39.26 7.62 23.44
C SER A 2 37.76 7.43 23.56
N ALA A 3 36.98 8.22 22.81
CA ALA A 3 35.52 8.18 22.83
C ALA A 3 34.98 6.88 22.20
N PRO A 4 33.83 6.35 22.67
CA PRO A 4 33.22 5.17 22.07
C PRO A 4 32.63 5.50 20.70
N THR A 5 33.01 4.71 19.69
CA THR A 5 32.42 4.76 18.34
C THR A 5 31.03 4.15 18.38
N ILE A 6 29.99 4.97 18.22
CA ILE A 6 28.61 4.49 18.02
C ILE A 6 28.51 4.04 16.56
N SER A 7 28.47 2.72 16.33
CA SER A 7 28.14 2.16 15.02
C SER A 7 26.67 2.41 14.75
N ALA A 8 26.34 3.36 13.87
CA ALA A 8 24.98 3.50 13.38
C ALA A 8 24.58 2.18 12.68
N PRO A 9 23.33 1.70 12.85
CA PRO A 9 22.86 0.55 12.09
C PRO A 9 22.93 0.88 10.59
N ASN A 10 23.64 0.06 9.82
CA ASN A 10 23.74 0.24 8.38
C ASN A 10 22.34 0.08 7.77
N CYS A 11 21.79 1.14 7.18
CA CYS A 11 20.59 1.04 6.35
C CYS A 11 20.90 0.07 5.20
N ALA A 12 20.24 -1.08 5.19
CA ALA A 12 20.32 -1.99 4.05
C ALA A 12 19.37 -1.46 2.96
N VAL A 13 19.94 -0.99 1.86
CA VAL A 13 19.19 -0.67 0.65
C VAL A 13 18.98 -1.97 -0.12
N HIS A 14 17.72 -2.38 -0.26
CA HIS A 14 17.34 -3.53 -1.06
C HIS A 14 16.77 -3.05 -2.39
N ASP A 15 17.45 -3.36 -3.48
CA ASP A 15 16.94 -3.13 -4.84
C ASP A 15 16.03 -4.30 -5.22
N SER A 16 14.79 -4.00 -5.61
CA SER A 16 13.80 -5.00 -6.03
C SER A 16 13.95 -5.40 -7.50
N GLY A 17 14.79 -4.70 -8.27
CA GLY A 17 14.87 -4.82 -9.73
C GLY A 17 13.70 -4.17 -10.47
N MET A 18 12.76 -3.52 -9.76
CA MET A 18 11.71 -2.67 -10.34
C MET A 18 12.35 -1.46 -11.00
N GLY A 19 12.68 -1.58 -12.28
CA GLY A 19 13.52 -0.60 -12.98
C GLY A 19 14.11 -1.11 -14.29
N SER A 20 14.34 -2.43 -14.35
CA SER A 20 15.18 -3.08 -15.36
C SER A 20 14.44 -3.49 -16.66
N ALA A 21 13.11 -3.45 -16.66
CA ALA A 21 12.30 -3.65 -17.87
C ALA A 21 12.10 -2.30 -18.61
N PRO A 22 12.04 -2.28 -19.94
CA PRO A 22 11.70 -1.05 -20.67
C PRO A 22 10.29 -0.62 -20.28
N PHE A 23 10.18 0.38 -19.40
CA PHE A 23 8.87 0.94 -19.05
C PHE A 23 8.27 1.58 -20.30
N GLN A 24 6.98 1.37 -20.50
CA GLN A 24 6.25 2.16 -21.48
C GLN A 24 6.42 3.64 -21.14
N THR A 25 6.83 4.45 -22.13
CA THR A 25 6.94 5.91 -22.01
C THR A 25 5.57 6.59 -22.00
N SER A 26 4.50 5.83 -22.18
CA SER A 26 3.11 6.24 -21.92
C SER A 26 2.57 5.44 -20.73
N GLY A 27 2.61 6.04 -19.55
CA GLY A 27 1.89 5.56 -18.37
C GLY A 27 0.75 6.51 -18.05
N ALA A 28 -0.28 6.02 -17.36
CA ALA A 28 -1.20 6.92 -16.68
C ALA A 28 -0.45 7.68 -15.58
N SER A 29 -0.84 8.93 -15.31
CA SER A 29 -0.37 9.59 -14.10
C SER A 29 -0.86 8.78 -12.90
N LEU A 30 0.02 8.50 -11.94
CA LEU A 30 -0.37 7.77 -10.74
C LEU A 30 -0.64 8.76 -9.61
N ASP A 31 -1.72 8.52 -8.88
CA ASP A 31 -1.94 9.11 -7.56
C ASP A 31 -1.43 8.13 -6.51
N ILE A 32 -0.53 8.60 -5.66
CA ILE A 32 0.14 7.77 -4.66
C ILE A 32 -0.08 8.42 -3.31
N GLU A 33 -0.68 7.67 -2.40
CA GLU A 33 -1.02 8.14 -1.06
C GLU A 33 -0.52 7.16 -0.02
N MET A 34 -0.04 7.70 1.10
CA MET A 34 0.23 6.91 2.30
C MET A 34 -0.69 7.44 3.39
N ILE A 35 -1.61 6.59 3.84
CA ILE A 35 -2.77 7.01 4.63
C ILE A 35 -2.79 6.24 5.95
N ARG A 36 -2.91 6.97 7.06
CA ARG A 36 -3.21 6.37 8.36
C ARG A 36 -4.72 6.25 8.51
N LEU A 37 -5.21 5.03 8.66
CA LEU A 37 -6.60 4.69 8.86
C LEU A 37 -6.84 4.37 10.34
N GLU A 38 -7.68 5.18 10.96
CA GLU A 38 -8.15 5.00 12.36
C GLU A 38 -9.64 4.59 12.40
N ALA A 39 -10.32 4.62 11.25
CA ALA A 39 -11.73 4.29 11.09
C ALA A 39 -12.01 3.75 9.68
N ASP A 40 -13.15 3.09 9.53
CA ASP A 40 -13.60 2.51 8.26
C ASP A 40 -13.65 3.55 7.14
N VAL A 41 -13.28 3.12 5.93
CA VAL A 41 -13.39 3.91 4.72
C VAL A 41 -14.68 3.50 4.02
N ALA A 42 -15.53 4.48 3.72
CA ALA A 42 -16.77 4.26 3.00
C ALA A 42 -16.54 3.59 1.63
N GLU A 43 -17.59 2.95 1.12
CA GLU A 43 -17.57 2.30 -0.19
C GLU A 43 -17.22 3.29 -1.30
N THR A 44 -16.33 2.86 -2.19
CA THR A 44 -15.85 3.62 -3.34
C THR A 44 -15.68 2.69 -4.54
N SER A 45 -15.67 3.26 -5.73
CA SER A 45 -15.22 2.60 -6.96
C SER A 45 -14.45 3.62 -7.80
N GLY A 46 -13.73 3.16 -8.82
CA GLY A 46 -13.02 4.07 -9.72
C GLY A 46 -11.91 3.36 -10.49
N PRO A 47 -10.79 4.03 -10.79
CA PRO A 47 -9.69 3.44 -11.53
C PRO A 47 -9.07 2.27 -10.75
N GLU A 48 -8.28 1.45 -11.45
CA GLU A 48 -7.51 0.37 -10.82
C GLU A 48 -6.69 0.90 -9.64
N GLU A 49 -6.77 0.18 -8.51
CA GLU A 49 -6.17 0.55 -7.25
C GLU A 49 -5.27 -0.58 -6.74
N MET A 50 -4.02 -0.27 -6.43
CA MET A 50 -3.16 -1.12 -5.62
C MET A 50 -3.15 -0.61 -4.19
N LEU A 51 -3.52 -1.47 -3.24
CA LEU A 51 -3.47 -1.18 -1.82
C LEU A 51 -2.50 -2.14 -1.13
N ALA A 52 -1.56 -1.61 -0.35
CA ALA A 52 -0.68 -2.38 0.51
C ALA A 52 -0.81 -1.92 1.96
N VAL A 53 -0.93 -2.87 2.89
CA VAL A 53 -0.92 -2.60 4.32
C VAL A 53 0.53 -2.57 4.77
N LEU A 54 1.02 -1.41 5.20
CA LEU A 54 2.38 -1.26 5.72
C LEU A 54 2.45 -1.58 7.22
N ASP A 55 1.38 -1.27 7.95
CA ASP A 55 1.22 -1.55 9.38
C ASP A 55 -0.26 -1.75 9.72
N GLY A 56 -0.56 -2.51 10.76
CA GLY A 56 -1.92 -2.80 11.22
C GLY A 56 -2.63 -3.94 10.47
N ARG A 57 -3.97 -3.85 10.44
CA ARG A 57 -4.87 -4.85 9.85
C ARG A 57 -6.15 -4.18 9.34
N VAL A 58 -6.51 -4.47 8.10
CA VAL A 58 -7.76 -4.02 7.46
C VAL A 58 -8.45 -5.20 6.80
N ARG A 59 -9.77 -5.14 6.68
CA ARG A 59 -10.55 -6.06 5.86
C ARG A 59 -11.03 -5.30 4.63
N LEU A 60 -10.60 -5.75 3.45
CA LEU A 60 -11.14 -5.29 2.18
C LEU A 60 -12.46 -6.03 1.96
N VAL A 61 -13.54 -5.29 1.70
CA VAL A 61 -14.83 -5.88 1.35
C VAL A 61 -15.23 -5.43 -0.05
N CYS A 62 -15.39 -6.42 -0.94
CA CYS A 62 -15.91 -6.30 -2.29
C CYS A 62 -17.31 -6.94 -2.35
N PRO A 63 -18.05 -6.89 -3.48
CA PRO A 63 -19.43 -7.35 -3.54
C PRO A 63 -19.62 -8.85 -3.25
N GLU A 64 -18.67 -9.69 -3.69
CA GLU A 64 -18.76 -11.16 -3.57
C GLU A 64 -17.73 -11.76 -2.61
N GLU A 65 -16.77 -10.96 -2.16
CA GLU A 65 -15.61 -11.45 -1.42
C GLU A 65 -15.14 -10.46 -0.36
N ALA A 66 -14.45 -10.99 0.65
CA ALA A 66 -13.79 -10.18 1.65
C ALA A 66 -12.43 -10.79 2.02
N HIS A 67 -11.43 -9.93 2.16
CA HIS A 67 -10.04 -10.32 2.38
C HIS A 67 -9.49 -9.61 3.60
N ASP A 68 -9.07 -10.37 4.62
CA ASP A 68 -8.38 -9.83 5.78
C ASP A 68 -6.89 -9.64 5.44
N LEU A 69 -6.46 -8.37 5.36
CA LEU A 69 -5.10 -7.97 5.00
C LEU A 69 -4.34 -7.52 6.25
N LYS A 70 -3.09 -7.97 6.40
CA LYS A 70 -2.16 -7.54 7.46
C LYS A 70 -0.92 -6.89 6.88
N ALA A 71 -0.14 -6.24 7.73
CA ALA A 71 1.15 -5.65 7.39
C ALA A 71 2.01 -6.55 6.47
N GLY A 72 2.52 -5.97 5.39
CA GLY A 72 3.30 -6.64 4.35
C GLY A 72 2.48 -7.28 3.22
N GLN A 73 1.14 -7.25 3.29
CA GLN A 73 0.28 -7.74 2.22
C GLN A 73 -0.27 -6.59 1.38
N GLY A 74 -0.48 -6.87 0.09
CA GLY A 74 -1.17 -5.97 -0.81
C GLY A 74 -2.14 -6.70 -1.72
N VAL A 75 -3.03 -5.93 -2.33
CA VAL A 75 -4.08 -6.38 -3.23
C VAL A 75 -4.18 -5.41 -4.39
N LEU A 76 -4.50 -5.95 -5.56
CA LEU A 76 -4.88 -5.17 -6.73
C LEU A 76 -6.40 -5.25 -6.86
N ILE A 77 -7.06 -4.10 -6.84
CA ILE A 77 -8.49 -3.96 -7.01
C ILE A 77 -8.74 -3.47 -8.44
N PRO A 78 -9.43 -4.26 -9.28
CA PRO A 78 -9.71 -3.86 -10.65
C PRO A 78 -10.54 -2.57 -10.72
N ALA A 79 -10.45 -1.88 -11.85
CA ALA A 79 -11.29 -0.72 -12.12
C ALA A 79 -12.79 -1.04 -11.98
N ASP A 80 -13.55 -0.06 -11.52
CA ASP A 80 -14.99 -0.06 -11.35
C ASP A 80 -15.55 -1.11 -10.36
N VAL A 81 -14.69 -1.84 -9.63
CA VAL A 81 -15.12 -2.75 -8.56
C VAL A 81 -15.43 -1.94 -7.29
N PRO A 82 -16.68 -1.91 -6.81
CA PRO A 82 -17.03 -1.26 -5.56
C PRO A 82 -16.35 -1.96 -4.40
N HIS A 83 -15.73 -1.21 -3.50
CA HIS A 83 -15.07 -1.77 -2.34
C HIS A 83 -15.04 -0.79 -1.18
N ARG A 84 -14.97 -1.32 0.04
CA ARG A 84 -14.76 -0.54 1.27
C ARG A 84 -13.65 -1.16 2.11
N LEU A 85 -13.10 -0.38 3.04
CA LEU A 85 -12.11 -0.87 4.00
C LEU A 85 -12.70 -0.82 5.40
N GLU A 86 -12.74 -1.97 6.07
CA GLU A 86 -13.08 -2.06 7.48
C GLU A 86 -11.79 -2.14 8.31
N VAL A 87 -11.56 -1.19 9.20
CA VAL A 87 -10.34 -1.10 10.01
C VAL A 87 -10.46 -2.05 11.20
N GLN A 88 -9.68 -3.12 11.19
CA GLN A 88 -9.65 -4.10 12.27
C GLN A 88 -8.65 -3.70 13.38
N ALA A 89 -7.65 -2.90 13.03
CA ALA A 89 -6.72 -2.20 13.94
C ALA A 89 -6.18 -0.94 13.24
N PRO A 90 -5.76 0.11 13.98
CA PRO A 90 -5.14 1.30 13.38
C PRO A 90 -4.06 0.90 12.37
N SER A 91 -4.18 1.39 11.14
CA SER A 91 -3.41 0.87 10.01
C SER A 91 -2.74 1.98 9.23
N LEU A 92 -1.56 1.70 8.68
CA LEU A 92 -0.91 2.53 7.68
C LEU A 92 -1.00 1.80 6.35
N ILE A 93 -1.63 2.42 5.35
CA ILE A 93 -1.73 1.86 4.01
C ILE A 93 -0.94 2.70 3.00
N TYR A 94 -0.45 2.04 1.96
CA TYR A 94 0.09 2.62 0.75
C TYR A 94 -0.90 2.33 -0.39
N ARG A 95 -1.44 3.37 -0.99
CA ARG A 95 -2.46 3.31 -2.03
C ARG A 95 -1.92 3.94 -3.31
N VAL A 96 -2.09 3.24 -4.42
CA VAL A 96 -1.72 3.72 -5.76
C VAL A 96 -2.94 3.59 -6.67
N ARG A 97 -3.30 4.65 -7.37
CA ARG A 97 -4.41 4.69 -8.32
C ARG A 97 -3.96 5.31 -9.64
N ALA A 98 -4.49 4.86 -10.77
CA ALA A 98 -4.36 5.60 -12.03
C ALA A 98 -5.23 6.87 -11.98
N LYS A 99 -4.76 7.96 -12.61
CA LYS A 99 -5.54 9.20 -12.84
C LYS A 99 -6.14 9.24 -14.23
#